data_AF-A0A1J4SXA5-F1
#
_entry.id   AF-A0A1J4SXA5-F1
#
_cell.length_a   1.000
_cell.length_b   1.000
_cell.length_c   1.000
_cell.angle_alpha   90.00
_cell.angle_beta   90.00
_cell.angle_gamma   90.00
#
_symmetry.space_group_name_H-M   'P 1'
#
loop_
_entity.id
_entity.type
_entity.pdbx_description
1 polymer ?
#
loop_
_entity_poly.entity_id
_entity_poly.type
_entity_poly.pdbx_seq_one_letter_code
_entity_poly.pdbx_strand_id
1 'polypeptide(L)'
;MDTKTFELYAPVRNTINKALCVVVKTAGDNITVQPLAGDKMTFRAQYLAPATEAETAALQPLITRLRIEEENRNKAKTIKTDPALIRAEFEKFVQHIAARYPKSAATFMEFWAELMAAASDLPGQTWEMKPNTAKNPGPVLKIFNPATRKWVYCLALLAGWGLRMEIKKEFLPPGSESLFPIDHAMFGAGRAVELVYKDFTAEKRKPYADCVRAIYAKIANPGTPAQAPPPSEA
;
A
#
# COMPACT_ATOMS: atom_id res chain seq x y z
N MET A 1 35.66 -17.39 -6.11
CA MET A 1 35.61 -16.92 -4.71
C MET A 1 34.21 -17.20 -4.21
N ASP A 2 34.08 -18.04 -3.19
CA ASP A 2 32.77 -18.49 -2.70
C ASP A 2 32.01 -17.34 -2.05
N THR A 3 30.83 -17.04 -2.59
CA THR A 3 29.93 -16.03 -2.05
C THR A 3 29.39 -16.55 -0.72
N LYS A 4 29.86 -15.99 0.40
CA LYS A 4 29.30 -16.31 1.73
C LYS A 4 27.86 -15.82 1.79
N THR A 5 26.91 -16.75 1.64
CA THR A 5 25.49 -16.48 1.82
C THR A 5 25.17 -16.47 3.31
N PHE A 6 24.70 -15.32 3.82
CA PHE A 6 24.24 -15.22 5.21
C PHE A 6 22.73 -15.45 5.28
N GLU A 7 22.27 -16.18 6.29
CA GLU A 7 20.84 -16.37 6.55
C GLU A 7 20.25 -15.20 7.32
N LEU A 8 18.93 -15.03 7.20
CA LEU A 8 18.21 -14.03 7.99
C LEU A 8 18.30 -14.39 9.48
N TYR A 9 18.57 -13.39 10.32
CA TYR A 9 18.84 -13.52 11.74
C TYR A 9 20.15 -14.24 12.10
N ALA A 10 21.03 -14.50 11.14
CA ALA A 10 22.36 -15.01 11.46
C ALA A 10 23.14 -13.98 12.29
N PRO A 11 23.78 -14.41 13.39
CA PRO A 11 24.69 -13.57 14.16
C PRO A 11 26.00 -13.42 13.39
N VAL A 12 26.40 -12.16 13.16
CA VAL A 12 27.59 -11.82 12.38
C VAL A 12 28.41 -10.78 13.11
N ARG A 13 29.72 -10.83 12.86
CA ARG A 13 30.68 -9.84 13.31
C ARG A 13 31.24 -9.10 12.10
N ASN A 14 31.24 -7.78 12.17
CA ASN A 14 31.93 -6.95 11.20
C ASN A 14 33.44 -7.12 11.36
N THR A 15 34.14 -7.47 10.28
CA THR A 15 35.57 -7.77 10.33
C THR A 15 36.45 -6.53 10.47
N ILE A 16 35.93 -5.35 10.11
CA ILE A 16 36.61 -4.04 10.16
C ILE A 16 36.58 -3.49 11.59
N ASN A 17 35.37 -3.23 12.12
CA ASN A 17 35.20 -2.54 13.40
C ASN A 17 34.87 -3.49 14.57
N LYS A 18 34.83 -4.80 14.32
CA LYS A 18 34.51 -5.86 15.30
C LYS A 18 33.12 -5.75 15.93
N ALA A 19 32.22 -4.93 15.38
CA ALA A 19 30.87 -4.80 15.89
C ALA A 19 30.06 -6.09 15.69
N LEU A 20 29.28 -6.46 16.71
CA LEU A 20 28.36 -7.60 16.68
C LEU A 20 26.99 -7.15 16.16
N CYS A 21 26.47 -7.89 15.17
CA CYS A 21 25.24 -7.55 14.49
C CYS A 21 24.43 -8.80 14.15
N VAL A 22 23.14 -8.61 13.86
CA VAL A 22 22.24 -9.66 13.37
C VAL A 22 21.82 -9.33 11.95
N VAL A 23 21.86 -10.29 11.04
CA VAL A 23 21.43 -10.10 9.65
C VAL A 23 19.91 -9.88 9.59
N VAL A 24 19.47 -8.82 8.92
CA VAL A 24 18.03 -8.47 8.78
C VAL A 24 17.56 -8.38 7.33
N LYS A 25 18.47 -8.39 6.36
CA LYS A 25 18.14 -8.47 4.94
C LYS A 25 19.37 -8.91 4.14
N THR A 26 19.16 -9.73 3.12
CA THR A 26 20.17 -10.08 2.13
C THR A 26 19.72 -9.69 0.73
N ALA A 27 20.62 -9.09 -0.05
CA ALA A 27 20.36 -8.66 -1.42
C ALA A 27 21.65 -8.81 -2.25
N GLY A 28 21.88 -10.01 -2.79
CA GLY A 28 23.16 -10.38 -3.38
C GLY A 28 24.28 -10.28 -2.34
N ASP A 29 25.37 -9.59 -2.68
CA ASP A 29 26.48 -9.35 -1.76
C ASP A 29 26.22 -8.28 -0.70
N ASN A 30 25.10 -7.56 -0.78
CA ASN A 30 24.77 -6.53 0.19
C ASN A 30 23.93 -7.14 1.32
N ILE A 31 24.46 -7.06 2.52
CA ILE A 31 23.87 -7.63 3.74
C ILE A 31 23.52 -6.47 4.66
N THR A 32 22.23 -6.29 4.94
CA THR A 32 21.77 -5.35 5.95
C THR A 32 21.78 -6.05 7.30
N VAL A 33 22.43 -5.43 8.28
CA VAL A 33 22.59 -5.93 9.64
C VAL A 33 22.06 -4.92 10.65
N GLN A 34 21.57 -5.42 11.78
CA GLN A 34 21.14 -4.64 12.94
C GLN A 34 22.17 -4.84 14.07
N PRO A 35 22.91 -3.79 14.47
CA PRO A 35 23.76 -3.85 15.66
C PRO A 35 22.91 -3.87 16.95
N LEU A 36 23.54 -4.25 18.07
CA LEU A 36 22.93 -4.20 19.42
C LEU A 36 22.41 -2.80 19.78
N ALA A 37 23.16 -1.77 19.40
CA ALA A 37 22.80 -0.37 19.54
C ALA A 37 23.04 0.36 18.22
N GLY A 38 22.07 1.18 17.80
CA GLY A 38 22.14 1.96 16.57
C GLY A 38 21.21 1.47 15.46
N ASP A 39 21.30 2.16 14.32
CA ASP A 39 20.44 1.91 13.16
C ASP A 39 20.92 0.74 12.29
N LYS A 40 20.03 0.30 11.38
CA LYS A 40 20.35 -0.73 10.39
C LYS A 40 21.44 -0.21 9.44
N MET A 41 22.47 -1.03 9.23
CA MET A 41 23.58 -0.72 8.34
C MET A 41 23.69 -1.78 7.25
N THR A 42 24.19 -1.42 6.06
CA THR A 42 24.42 -2.39 4.98
C THR A 42 25.91 -2.52 4.72
N PHE A 43 26.40 -3.76 4.71
CA PHE A 43 27.79 -4.11 4.42
C PHE A 43 27.86 -5.08 3.24
N ARG A 44 29.01 -5.12 2.56
CA ARG A 44 29.31 -6.23 1.65
C ARG A 44 29.58 -7.49 2.46
N ALA A 45 29.14 -8.65 1.98
CA ALA A 45 29.32 -9.95 2.62
C ALA A 45 30.78 -10.25 3.02
N GLN A 46 31.76 -9.79 2.23
CA GLN A 46 33.19 -9.96 2.53
C GLN A 46 33.66 -9.28 3.83
N TYR A 47 32.92 -8.28 4.32
CA TYR A 47 33.22 -7.58 5.58
C TYR A 47 32.50 -8.17 6.79
N LEU A 48 31.79 -9.28 6.59
CA LEU A 48 31.09 -9.99 7.65
C LEU A 48 31.68 -11.38 7.83
N ALA A 49 31.78 -11.80 9.08
CA ALA A 49 32.10 -13.16 9.46
C ALA A 49 31.01 -13.69 10.40
N PRO A 50 30.74 -15.01 10.42
CA PRO A 50 29.91 -15.60 11.46
C PRO A 50 30.44 -15.24 12.85
N ALA A 51 29.53 -14.93 13.77
CA ALA A 51 29.90 -14.71 15.16
C ALA A 51 30.34 -16.03 15.81
N THR A 52 31.23 -15.95 16.79
CA THR A 52 31.58 -17.09 17.65
C THR A 52 30.40 -17.48 18.55
N GLU A 53 30.47 -18.63 19.22
CA GLU A 53 29.40 -19.07 20.14
C GLU A 53 29.16 -18.07 21.28
N ALA A 54 30.23 -17.52 21.86
CA ALA A 54 30.14 -16.50 22.91
C ALA A 54 29.51 -15.19 22.41
N GLU A 55 29.90 -14.73 21.21
CA GLU A 55 29.32 -13.55 20.57
C GLU A 55 27.86 -13.77 20.16
N THR A 56 27.51 -14.99 19.75
CA THR A 56 26.14 -15.40 19.44
C THR A 56 25.25 -15.34 20.69
N ALA A 57 25.75 -15.81 21.83
CA ALA A 57 25.02 -15.71 23.10
C ALA A 57 24.69 -14.25 23.46
N ALA A 58 25.63 -13.32 23.22
CA ALA A 58 25.40 -11.89 23.44
C ALA A 58 24.35 -11.28 22.49
N LEU A 59 24.19 -11.83 21.28
CA LEU A 59 23.20 -11.40 20.28
C LEU A 59 21.83 -12.05 20.44
N GLN A 60 21.70 -13.11 21.25
CA GLN A 60 20.47 -13.88 21.42
C GLN A 60 19.24 -13.02 21.80
N PRO A 61 19.33 -12.02 22.71
CA PRO A 61 18.20 -11.16 23.02
C PRO A 61 17.72 -10.35 21.81
N LEU A 62 18.66 -9.85 21.00
CA LEU A 62 18.35 -9.10 19.78
C LEU A 62 17.71 -9.99 18.72
N ILE A 63 18.24 -11.22 18.53
CA ILE A 63 17.66 -12.21 17.61
C ILE A 63 16.20 -12.51 18.00
N THR A 64 15.95 -12.79 19.27
CA THR A 64 14.59 -13.07 19.78
C THR A 64 13.66 -11.89 19.55
N ARG A 65 14.08 -10.67 19.87
CA ARG A 65 13.27 -9.46 19.61
C ARG A 65 12.94 -9.30 18.13
N LEU A 66 13.93 -9.43 17.25
CA LEU A 66 13.73 -9.29 15.80
C LEU A 66 12.80 -10.35 15.23
N ARG A 67 12.87 -11.60 15.73
CA ARG A 67 11.93 -12.67 15.35
C ARG A 67 10.51 -12.35 15.79
N ILE A 68 10.32 -11.90 17.04
CA ILE A 68 8.99 -11.49 17.55
C ILE A 68 8.43 -10.32 16.74
N GLU A 69 9.25 -9.31 16.43
CA GLU A 69 8.83 -8.18 15.59
C GLU A 69 8.40 -8.63 14.19
N GLU A 70 9.11 -9.59 13.59
CA GLU A 70 8.74 -10.12 12.28
C GLU A 70 7.49 -10.99 12.32
N GLU A 71 7.33 -11.83 13.35
CA GLU A 71 6.09 -12.57 13.58
C GLU A 71 4.90 -11.63 13.76
N ASN A 72 5.06 -10.57 14.55
CA ASN A 72 4.01 -9.56 14.74
C ASN A 72 3.69 -8.82 13.44
N ARG A 73 4.72 -8.49 12.65
CA ARG A 73 4.55 -7.87 11.33
C ARG A 73 3.81 -8.80 10.38
N ASN A 74 4.13 -10.09 10.38
CA ASN A 74 3.50 -11.07 9.50
C ASN A 74 2.07 -11.39 9.95
N LYS A 75 1.81 -11.55 11.25
CA LYS A 75 0.45 -11.61 11.81
C LYS A 75 -0.37 -10.38 11.41
N ALA A 76 0.20 -9.17 11.53
CA ALA A 76 -0.47 -7.95 11.11
C ALA A 76 -0.75 -7.92 9.60
N LYS A 77 0.15 -8.41 8.75
CA LYS A 77 -0.10 -8.55 7.30
C LYS A 77 -1.22 -9.55 7.03
N THR A 78 -1.21 -10.73 7.67
CA THR A 78 -2.22 -11.78 7.51
C THR A 78 -3.61 -11.30 7.95
N ILE A 79 -3.70 -10.64 9.11
CA ILE A 79 -4.92 -10.01 9.61
C ILE A 79 -5.42 -8.93 8.64
N LYS A 80 -4.51 -8.12 8.07
CA LYS A 80 -4.84 -7.10 7.08
C LYS A 80 -5.30 -7.67 5.72
N THR A 81 -4.99 -8.93 5.44
CA THR A 81 -5.43 -9.63 4.21
C THR A 81 -6.68 -10.48 4.40
N ASP A 82 -7.15 -10.69 5.62
CA ASP A 82 -8.40 -11.44 5.87
C ASP A 82 -9.60 -10.66 5.32
N PRO A 83 -10.30 -11.18 4.29
CA PRO A 83 -11.42 -10.48 3.69
C PRO A 83 -12.56 -10.19 4.68
N ALA A 84 -12.80 -11.06 5.67
CA ALA A 84 -13.86 -10.88 6.65
C ALA A 84 -13.55 -9.71 7.59
N LEU A 85 -12.30 -9.60 8.05
CA LEU A 85 -11.87 -8.49 8.91
C LEU A 85 -11.88 -7.16 8.15
N ILE A 86 -11.50 -7.17 6.87
CA ILE A 86 -11.55 -5.96 6.03
C ILE A 86 -13.00 -5.48 5.87
N ARG A 87 -13.96 -6.39 5.66
CA ARG A 87 -15.38 -6.04 5.61
C ARG A 87 -15.87 -5.50 6.95
N ALA A 88 -15.52 -6.12 8.07
CA ALA A 88 -15.88 -5.64 9.39
C ALA A 88 -15.35 -4.21 9.68
N GLU A 89 -14.11 -3.91 9.29
CA GLU A 89 -13.55 -2.56 9.41
C GLU A 89 -14.24 -1.55 8.47
N PHE A 90 -14.61 -1.98 7.26
CA PHE A 90 -15.38 -1.16 6.34
C PHE A 90 -16.79 -0.84 6.90
N GLU A 91 -17.48 -1.82 7.47
CA GLU A 91 -18.78 -1.61 8.12
C GLU A 91 -18.68 -0.62 9.28
N LYS A 92 -17.65 -0.74 10.12
CA LYS A 92 -17.39 0.26 11.18
C LYS A 92 -17.20 1.65 10.58
N PHE A 93 -16.41 1.78 9.50
CA PHE A 93 -16.21 3.05 8.82
C PHE A 93 -17.53 3.66 8.34
N VAL A 94 -18.41 2.86 7.71
CA VAL A 94 -19.74 3.31 7.26
C VAL A 94 -20.62 3.70 8.44
N GLN A 95 -20.61 2.93 9.54
CA GLN A 95 -21.35 3.26 10.76
C GLN A 95 -20.91 4.60 11.37
N HIS A 96 -19.61 4.94 11.31
CA HIS A 96 -19.12 6.24 11.78
C HIS A 96 -19.68 7.40 10.95
N ILE A 97 -19.82 7.23 9.63
CA ILE A 97 -20.49 8.22 8.77
C ILE A 97 -21.97 8.30 9.17
N ALA A 98 -22.63 7.15 9.30
CA ALA A 98 -24.07 7.06 9.55
C ALA A 98 -24.48 7.67 10.90
N ALA A 99 -23.61 7.58 11.92
CA ALA A 99 -23.85 8.15 13.24
C ALA A 99 -24.08 9.67 13.22
N ARG A 100 -23.50 10.39 12.24
CA ARG A 100 -23.67 11.84 12.09
C ARG A 100 -24.50 12.21 10.87
N TYR A 101 -24.38 11.45 9.79
CA TYR A 101 -24.95 11.76 8.47
C TYR A 101 -25.52 10.48 7.82
N PRO A 102 -26.69 9.98 8.27
CA PRO A 102 -27.24 8.70 7.79
C PRO A 102 -27.52 8.69 6.29
N LYS A 103 -27.99 9.82 5.73
CA LYS A 103 -28.20 9.95 4.27
C LYS A 103 -26.89 9.86 3.49
N SER A 104 -25.83 10.51 3.97
CA SER A 104 -24.50 10.44 3.35
C SER A 104 -23.94 9.02 3.39
N ALA A 105 -24.16 8.29 4.48
CA ALA A 105 -23.74 6.89 4.57
C ALA A 105 -24.47 6.00 3.55
N ALA A 106 -25.79 6.21 3.36
CA ALA A 106 -26.54 5.51 2.33
C ALA A 106 -26.03 5.82 0.92
N THR A 107 -25.84 7.10 0.58
CA THR A 107 -25.29 7.51 -0.72
C THR A 107 -23.87 6.98 -0.93
N PHE A 108 -23.04 6.96 0.10
CA PHE A 108 -21.71 6.35 0.05
C PHE A 108 -21.80 4.85 -0.26
N MET A 109 -22.71 4.12 0.38
CA MET A 109 -22.89 2.68 0.14
C MET A 109 -23.41 2.37 -1.26
N GLU A 110 -24.34 3.17 -1.79
CA GLU A 110 -24.79 3.05 -3.19
C GLU A 110 -23.60 3.22 -4.14
N PHE A 111 -22.83 4.30 -3.95
CA PHE A 111 -21.66 4.55 -4.78
C PHE A 111 -20.60 3.47 -4.63
N TRP A 112 -20.36 3.00 -3.40
CA TRP A 112 -19.42 1.91 -3.13
C TRP A 112 -19.82 0.63 -3.88
N ALA A 113 -21.10 0.28 -3.91
CA ALA A 113 -21.59 -0.86 -4.68
C ALA A 113 -21.32 -0.69 -6.19
N GLU A 114 -21.53 0.52 -6.74
CA GLU A 114 -21.19 0.84 -8.13
C GLU A 114 -19.68 0.67 -8.42
N LEU A 115 -18.82 1.10 -7.48
CA LEU A 115 -17.37 0.91 -7.58
C LEU A 115 -16.96 -0.57 -7.51
N MET A 116 -17.58 -1.34 -6.62
CA MET A 116 -17.32 -2.77 -6.48
C MET A 116 -17.76 -3.56 -7.71
N ALA A 117 -18.86 -3.17 -8.35
CA ALA A 117 -19.28 -3.75 -9.62
C ALA A 117 -18.25 -3.51 -10.73
N ALA A 118 -17.50 -2.40 -10.68
CA ALA A 118 -16.44 -2.09 -11.63
C ALA A 118 -15.09 -2.77 -11.30
N ALA A 119 -14.72 -2.78 -10.02
CA ALA A 119 -13.41 -3.27 -9.55
C ALA A 119 -13.38 -4.76 -9.19
N SER A 120 -14.53 -5.44 -9.19
CA SER A 120 -14.79 -6.71 -8.49
C SER A 120 -14.68 -6.57 -6.96
N ASP A 121 -15.63 -7.14 -6.22
CA ASP A 121 -15.65 -7.10 -4.76
C ASP A 121 -14.75 -8.18 -4.13
N LEU A 122 -13.43 -7.95 -4.14
CA LEU A 122 -12.42 -8.86 -3.58
C LEU A 122 -11.61 -8.12 -2.49
N PRO A 123 -12.12 -8.07 -1.24
CA PRO A 123 -11.41 -7.42 -0.14
C PRO A 123 -10.04 -8.07 0.08
N GLY A 124 -9.02 -7.25 0.32
CA GLY A 124 -7.63 -7.68 0.44
C GLY A 124 -6.91 -7.81 -0.91
N GLN A 125 -7.64 -7.85 -2.03
CA GLN A 125 -7.08 -7.93 -3.38
C GLN A 125 -7.36 -6.68 -4.20
N THR A 126 -8.61 -6.40 -4.55
CA THR A 126 -9.01 -5.25 -5.39
C THR A 126 -9.30 -4.01 -4.57
N TRP A 127 -9.49 -4.16 -3.26
CA TRP A 127 -9.64 -3.05 -2.32
C TRP A 127 -9.20 -3.46 -0.91
N GLU A 128 -8.94 -2.49 -0.04
CA GLU A 128 -8.71 -2.73 1.40
C GLU A 128 -9.08 -1.49 2.23
N MET A 129 -9.05 -1.62 3.55
CA MET A 129 -9.13 -0.49 4.47
C MET A 129 -7.72 0.01 4.84
N LYS A 130 -7.47 1.31 4.69
CA LYS A 130 -6.32 1.95 5.35
C LYS A 130 -6.55 1.90 6.87
N PRO A 131 -5.52 1.58 7.66
CA PRO A 131 -5.67 1.42 9.10
C PRO A 131 -6.08 2.75 9.76
N ASN A 132 -6.79 2.66 10.88
CA ASN A 132 -7.27 3.83 11.63
C ASN A 132 -6.14 4.75 12.15
N THR A 133 -4.90 4.24 12.19
CA THR A 133 -3.69 5.00 12.54
C THR A 133 -3.08 5.77 11.37
N ALA A 134 -3.55 5.55 10.13
CA ALA A 134 -3.09 6.31 8.97
C ALA A 134 -3.62 7.74 9.04
N LYS A 135 -2.87 8.69 8.45
CA LYS A 135 -3.29 10.10 8.34
C LYS A 135 -4.70 10.26 7.74
N ASN A 136 -5.02 9.41 6.77
CA ASN A 136 -6.30 9.38 6.05
C ASN A 136 -6.83 7.94 6.03
N PRO A 137 -7.53 7.48 7.09
CA PRO A 137 -8.14 6.15 7.12
C PRO A 137 -9.35 6.10 6.18
N GLY A 138 -9.68 4.91 5.71
CA GLY A 138 -10.79 4.70 4.78
C GLY A 138 -10.50 3.67 3.69
N PRO A 139 -11.50 3.35 2.86
CA PRO A 139 -11.35 2.37 1.81
C PRO A 139 -10.45 2.89 0.69
N VAL A 140 -9.68 1.98 0.12
CA VAL A 140 -8.79 2.23 -1.02
C VAL A 140 -8.94 1.13 -2.05
N LEU A 141 -9.13 1.51 -3.31
CA LEU A 141 -9.07 0.61 -4.46
C LEU A 141 -7.62 0.33 -4.84
N LYS A 142 -7.36 -0.92 -5.19
CA LYS A 142 -6.06 -1.45 -5.57
C LYS A 142 -6.09 -1.98 -6.98
N ILE A 143 -5.01 -1.72 -7.69
CA ILE A 143 -4.82 -2.12 -9.07
C ILE A 143 -3.58 -3.02 -9.16
N PHE A 144 -3.66 -4.11 -9.93
CA PHE A 144 -2.48 -4.92 -10.18
C PHE A 144 -1.63 -4.23 -11.24
N ASN A 145 -0.41 -3.84 -10.87
CA ASN A 145 0.56 -3.31 -11.81
C ASN A 145 1.35 -4.48 -12.41
N PRO A 146 1.18 -4.78 -13.72
CA PRO A 146 1.85 -5.92 -14.36
C PRO A 146 3.37 -5.74 -14.43
N ALA A 147 3.87 -4.50 -14.57
CA ALA A 147 5.29 -4.21 -14.64
C ALA A 147 6.01 -4.52 -13.31
N THR A 148 5.39 -4.20 -12.18
CA THR A 148 5.98 -4.44 -10.85
C THR A 148 5.51 -5.74 -10.20
N ARG A 149 4.55 -6.45 -10.81
CA ARG A 149 3.88 -7.65 -10.27
C ARG A 149 3.32 -7.45 -8.87
N LYS A 150 2.79 -6.26 -8.58
CA LYS A 150 2.31 -5.85 -7.25
C LYS A 150 0.95 -5.19 -7.35
N TRP A 151 0.12 -5.42 -6.33
CA TRP A 151 -1.06 -4.61 -6.07
C TRP A 151 -0.62 -3.26 -5.51
N VAL A 152 -1.07 -2.18 -6.13
CA VAL A 152 -0.75 -0.81 -5.71
C VAL A 152 -2.04 -0.03 -5.52
N TYR A 153 -2.01 0.95 -4.60
CA TYR A 153 -3.16 1.82 -4.38
C TYR A 153 -3.40 2.68 -5.62
N CYS A 154 -4.65 2.66 -6.09
CA CYS A 154 -5.12 3.40 -7.27
C CYS A 154 -5.95 4.61 -6.85
N LEU A 155 -6.98 4.38 -6.04
CA LEU A 155 -7.97 5.39 -5.66
C LEU A 155 -8.31 5.28 -4.18
N ALA A 156 -8.22 6.37 -3.43
CA ALA A 156 -8.59 6.44 -2.02
C ALA A 156 -9.90 7.22 -1.84
N LEU A 157 -10.76 6.75 -0.93
CA LEU A 157 -11.98 7.44 -0.54
C LEU A 157 -11.83 7.94 0.90
N LEU A 158 -11.98 9.24 1.08
CA LEU A 158 -11.91 9.90 2.37
C LEU A 158 -13.30 10.48 2.67
N ALA A 159 -14.02 9.83 3.59
CA ALA A 159 -15.34 10.31 4.00
C ALA A 159 -15.24 11.30 5.16
N GLY A 160 -15.95 12.42 5.02
CA GLY A 160 -16.16 13.42 6.06
C GLY A 160 -17.54 14.04 5.88
N TRP A 161 -17.65 15.36 5.98
CA TRP A 161 -18.88 16.09 5.62
C TRP A 161 -19.26 15.89 4.15
N GLY A 162 -18.25 15.80 3.27
CA GLY A 162 -18.37 15.33 1.88
C GLY A 162 -17.53 14.06 1.64
N LEU A 163 -17.50 13.60 0.39
CA LEU A 163 -16.61 12.55 -0.07
C LEU A 163 -15.45 13.18 -0.84
N ARG A 164 -14.23 13.00 -0.34
CA ARG A 164 -13.03 13.30 -1.14
C ARG A 164 -12.52 12.01 -1.76
N MET A 165 -12.32 12.03 -3.07
CA MET A 165 -11.68 10.93 -3.81
C MET A 165 -10.33 11.40 -4.30
N GLU A 166 -9.30 10.60 -4.08
CA GLU A 166 -7.95 10.85 -4.60
C GLU A 166 -7.52 9.69 -5.49
N ILE A 167 -7.07 9.98 -6.70
CA ILE A 167 -6.62 8.99 -7.68
C ILE A 167 -5.19 9.29 -8.13
N LYS A 168 -4.37 8.27 -8.31
CA LYS A 168 -3.05 8.46 -8.92
C LYS A 168 -3.15 8.77 -10.41
N LYS A 169 -2.40 9.77 -10.87
CA LYS A 169 -2.40 10.24 -12.27
C LYS A 169 -2.11 9.13 -13.26
N GLU A 170 -1.17 8.24 -12.92
CA GLU A 170 -0.74 7.12 -13.76
C GLU A 170 -1.86 6.12 -14.12
N PHE A 171 -2.95 6.10 -13.34
CA PHE A 171 -4.10 5.22 -13.58
C PHE A 171 -5.32 5.95 -14.11
N LEU A 172 -5.30 7.28 -14.19
CA LEU A 172 -6.46 8.03 -14.68
C LEU A 172 -6.60 7.82 -16.20
N PRO A 173 -7.79 7.42 -16.70
CA PRO A 173 -8.01 7.33 -18.15
C PRO A 173 -7.90 8.72 -18.81
N PRO A 174 -7.29 8.83 -20.00
CA PRO A 174 -7.24 10.09 -20.73
C PRO A 174 -8.63 10.69 -20.93
N GLY A 175 -8.78 11.99 -20.72
CA GLY A 175 -10.05 12.72 -20.83
C GLY A 175 -10.89 12.70 -19.55
N SER A 176 -10.45 12.01 -18.49
CA SER A 176 -11.12 11.97 -17.18
C SER A 176 -10.57 13.00 -16.18
N GLU A 177 -9.64 13.87 -16.60
CA GLU A 177 -8.97 14.86 -15.74
C GLU A 177 -9.95 15.86 -15.12
N SER A 178 -11.02 16.19 -15.85
CA SER A 178 -12.07 17.10 -15.38
C SER A 178 -12.90 16.52 -14.24
N LEU A 179 -12.98 15.20 -14.11
CA LEU A 179 -13.62 14.53 -12.97
C LEU A 179 -12.83 14.74 -11.68
N PHE A 180 -11.51 14.97 -11.78
CA PHE A 180 -10.61 15.19 -10.65
C PHE A 180 -9.88 16.53 -10.81
N PRO A 181 -10.58 17.67 -10.61
CA PRO A 181 -10.04 18.99 -10.93
C PRO A 181 -8.90 19.44 -10.02
N ILE A 182 -8.77 18.89 -8.82
CA ILE A 182 -7.72 19.26 -7.87
C ILE A 182 -6.44 18.54 -8.27
N ASP A 183 -5.47 19.28 -8.80
CA ASP A 183 -4.17 18.74 -9.18
C ASP A 183 -3.19 18.65 -7.98
N HIS A 184 -2.11 17.88 -8.15
CA HIS A 184 -1.04 17.66 -7.17
C HIS A 184 -1.47 17.04 -5.83
N ALA A 185 -2.57 16.30 -5.81
CA ALA A 185 -2.95 15.45 -4.68
C ALA A 185 -1.94 14.31 -4.46
N MET A 186 -2.05 13.59 -3.33
CA MET A 186 -1.16 12.45 -3.00
C MET A 186 0.34 12.78 -3.14
N PHE A 187 0.78 13.92 -2.59
CA PHE A 187 2.17 14.40 -2.70
C PHE A 187 2.61 14.64 -4.16
N GLY A 188 1.75 15.24 -4.98
CA GLY A 188 2.04 15.57 -6.38
C GLY A 188 1.74 14.46 -7.40
N ALA A 189 1.58 13.21 -6.94
CA ALA A 189 1.40 12.03 -7.79
C ALA A 189 -0.06 11.74 -8.19
N GLY A 190 -1.02 12.46 -7.62
CA GLY A 190 -2.44 12.22 -7.81
C GLY A 190 -3.24 13.47 -8.20
N ARG A 191 -4.51 13.23 -8.50
CA ARG A 191 -5.57 14.24 -8.64
C ARG A 191 -6.68 13.93 -7.64
N ALA A 192 -7.50 14.91 -7.30
CA ALA A 192 -8.59 14.74 -6.36
C ALA A 192 -9.86 15.45 -6.80
N VAL A 193 -10.96 15.05 -6.19
CA VAL A 193 -12.26 15.71 -6.25
C VAL A 193 -12.90 15.71 -4.87
N GLU A 194 -13.65 16.76 -4.57
CA GLU A 194 -14.49 16.85 -3.37
C GLU A 194 -15.95 16.86 -3.81
N LEU A 195 -16.71 15.92 -3.28
CA LEU A 195 -18.09 15.64 -3.67
C LEU A 195 -19.00 15.86 -2.46
N VAL A 196 -20.13 16.51 -2.69
CA VAL A 196 -21.14 16.72 -1.65
C VAL A 196 -22.17 15.60 -1.74
N TYR A 197 -22.28 14.77 -0.71
CA TYR A 197 -23.18 13.61 -0.69
C TYR A 197 -24.64 13.97 -1.01
N LYS A 198 -25.11 15.12 -0.50
CA LYS A 198 -26.48 15.61 -0.72
C LYS A 198 -26.83 15.74 -2.21
N ASP A 199 -25.85 16.09 -3.04
CA ASP A 199 -26.04 16.37 -4.45
C ASP A 199 -25.43 15.26 -5.34
N PHE A 200 -25.02 14.13 -4.75
CA PHE A 200 -24.33 13.04 -5.45
C PHE A 200 -25.32 11.98 -5.95
N THR A 201 -26.20 12.41 -6.87
CA THR A 201 -27.21 11.56 -7.51
C THR A 201 -26.59 10.50 -8.42
N ALA A 202 -27.35 9.48 -8.82
CA ALA A 202 -26.88 8.42 -9.71
C ALA A 202 -26.25 8.95 -11.01
N GLU A 203 -26.82 10.00 -11.59
CA GLU A 203 -26.31 10.64 -12.81
C GLU A 203 -24.93 11.28 -12.60
N LYS A 204 -24.71 11.85 -11.41
CA LYS A 204 -23.42 12.46 -11.03
C LYS A 204 -22.41 11.43 -10.56
N ARG A 205 -22.84 10.28 -10.04
CA ARG A 205 -21.98 9.14 -9.67
C ARG A 205 -21.44 8.40 -10.89
N LYS A 206 -22.29 8.24 -11.91
CA LYS A 206 -22.01 7.44 -13.11
C LYS A 206 -20.65 7.75 -13.75
N PRO A 207 -20.24 9.01 -14.01
CA PRO A 207 -18.92 9.28 -14.61
C PRO A 207 -17.74 8.74 -13.79
N TYR A 208 -17.84 8.75 -12.46
CA TYR A 208 -16.79 8.22 -11.59
C TYR A 208 -16.75 6.69 -11.61
N ALA A 209 -17.92 6.04 -11.59
CA ALA A 209 -18.02 4.59 -11.73
C ALA A 209 -17.53 4.12 -13.11
N ASP A 210 -17.86 4.85 -14.17
CA ASP A 210 -17.42 4.60 -15.55
C ASP A 210 -15.91 4.78 -15.68
N CYS A 211 -15.34 5.82 -15.06
CA CYS A 211 -13.89 6.00 -14.96
C CYS A 211 -13.22 4.79 -14.29
N VAL A 212 -13.71 4.33 -13.14
CA VAL A 212 -13.16 3.15 -12.47
C VAL A 212 -13.30 1.89 -13.34
N ARG A 213 -14.42 1.72 -14.04
CA ARG A 213 -14.59 0.59 -14.97
C ARG A 213 -13.55 0.62 -16.10
N ALA A 214 -13.27 1.78 -16.68
CA ALA A 214 -12.25 1.92 -17.70
C ALA A 214 -10.84 1.56 -17.18
N ILE A 215 -10.53 1.91 -15.94
CA ILE A 215 -9.26 1.54 -15.28
C ILE A 215 -9.11 0.02 -15.21
N TYR A 216 -10.12 -0.67 -14.68
CA TYR A 216 -10.03 -2.12 -14.48
C TYR A 216 -10.13 -2.91 -15.81
N ALA A 217 -10.86 -2.39 -16.80
CA ALA A 217 -10.93 -2.99 -18.13
C ALA A 217 -9.56 -3.00 -18.85
N LYS A 218 -8.76 -1.94 -18.70
CA LYS A 218 -7.42 -1.84 -19.30
C LYS A 218 -6.44 -2.89 -18.77
N ILE A 219 -6.64 -3.37 -17.54
CA ILE A 219 -5.79 -4.40 -16.92
C ILE A 219 -6.20 -5.80 -17.36
N ALA A 220 -7.51 -6.04 -17.49
CA ALA A 220 -8.04 -7.29 -18.00
C ALA A 220 -7.59 -7.54 -19.46
N ASN A 221 -7.39 -6.46 -20.24
CA ASN A 221 -6.94 -6.50 -21.62
C ASN A 221 -5.63 -5.72 -21.82
N PRO A 222 -4.45 -6.30 -21.46
CA PRO A 222 -3.16 -5.60 -21.54
C PRO A 222 -2.68 -5.28 -22.97
N GLY A 223 -3.44 -5.65 -24.02
CA GLY A 223 -3.14 -5.35 -25.43
C GLY A 223 -3.34 -3.89 -25.86
N THR A 224 -3.73 -3.03 -24.92
CA THR A 224 -3.78 -1.55 -24.90
C THR A 224 -2.44 -0.77 -24.93
N PRO A 225 -1.78 -0.37 -26.05
CA PRO A 225 -0.58 0.46 -25.92
C PRO A 225 -0.95 1.76 -25.20
N ALA A 226 -0.17 2.14 -24.19
CA ALA A 226 -0.23 3.48 -23.64
C ALA A 226 0.12 4.45 -24.77
N GLN A 227 -0.86 5.25 -25.23
CA GLN A 227 -0.60 6.31 -26.19
C GLN A 227 0.49 7.21 -25.62
N ALA A 228 1.50 7.47 -26.44
CA ALA A 228 2.62 8.34 -26.12
C ALA A 228 2.11 9.70 -25.60
N PRO A 229 2.86 10.36 -24.70
CA PRO A 229 2.52 11.70 -24.26
C PRO A 229 2.37 12.64 -25.48
N PRO A 230 1.44 13.60 -25.44
CA PRO A 230 1.27 14.54 -26.53
C PRO A 230 2.61 15.26 -26.78
N PRO A 231 2.96 15.55 -28.05
CA PRO A 231 4.17 16.30 -28.35
C PRO A 231 4.10 17.65 -27.64
N SER A 232 5.18 18.00 -26.94
CA SER A 232 5.34 19.34 -26.38
C SER A 232 5.37 20.34 -27.54
N GLU A 233 4.33 21.17 -27.65
CA GLU A 233 4.39 22.33 -28.52
C GLU A 233 5.50 23.27 -28.00
N ALA A 234 6.46 23.55 -28.89
CA ALA A 234 7.53 24.52 -28.73
C ALA A 234 7.11 25.85 -29.35
#